data_AF-A0A4Q0SB64-F1
#
_entry.id   AF-A0A4Q0SB64-F1
#
_cell.length_a   1.000
_cell.length_b   1.000
_cell.length_c   1.000
_cell.angle_alpha   90.00
_cell.angle_beta   90.00
_cell.angle_gamma   90.00
#
_symmetry.space_group_name_H-M   'P 1'
#
loop_
_entity.id
_entity.type
_entity.pdbx_description
1 polymer ?
#
loop_
_entity_poly.entity_id
_entity_poly.type
_entity_poly.pdbx_seq_one_letter_code
_entity_poly.pdbx_strand_id
1 'polypeptide(L)'
;MSVQMVLLPIFVQVALTFALLIGMVVARRKTLVSGETQIRDIALGEPNWPKGATQIANCYRNQFELPVLFYVLIALALPLRRADLFIVLMSWVFVVTRFAHAGIFVSSNDLGRRSTVWLASALVLLAMWVYFALKLLLLI
;
A
#
# COMPACT_ATOMS: atom_id res chain seq x y z
N MET A 1 11.40 -18.00 -13.37
CA MET A 1 10.06 -17.35 -13.34
C MET A 1 10.00 -16.32 -14.45
N SER A 2 8.85 -16.14 -15.11
CA SER A 2 8.70 -15.08 -16.11
C SER A 2 8.62 -13.71 -15.43
N VAL A 3 9.13 -12.68 -16.10
CA VAL A 3 9.08 -11.29 -15.61
C VAL A 3 7.64 -10.85 -15.34
N GLN A 4 6.70 -11.29 -16.18
CA GLN A 4 5.27 -11.00 -16.05
C GLN A 4 4.70 -11.46 -14.70
N MET A 5 5.04 -12.68 -14.25
CA MET A 5 4.55 -13.21 -12.97
C MET A 5 5.07 -12.40 -11.76
N VAL A 6 6.29 -11.88 -11.85
CA VAL A 6 6.90 -11.07 -10.78
C VAL A 6 6.32 -9.65 -10.75
N LEU A 7 6.05 -9.06 -11.91
CA LEU A 7 5.56 -7.69 -12.00
C LEU A 7 4.05 -7.55 -11.79
N LEU A 8 3.26 -8.60 -11.98
CA LEU A 8 1.80 -8.52 -11.84
C LEU A 8 1.35 -8.05 -10.44
N PRO A 9 1.88 -8.57 -9.31
CA PRO A 9 1.58 -8.03 -7.98
C PRO A 9 1.94 -6.55 -7.83
N ILE A 10 3.04 -6.08 -8.45
CA ILE A 10 3.41 -4.66 -8.43
C ILE A 10 2.35 -3.81 -9.11
N PHE A 11 1.91 -4.19 -10.32
CA PHE A 11 0.89 -3.42 -11.01
C PHE A 11 -0.43 -3.35 -10.23
N VAL A 12 -0.80 -4.44 -9.55
CA VAL A 12 -2.00 -4.47 -8.71
C VAL A 12 -1.85 -3.55 -7.48
N GLN A 13 -0.69 -3.51 -6.84
CA GLN A 13 -0.42 -2.60 -5.72
C GLN A 13 -0.37 -1.12 -6.17
N VAL A 14 0.20 -0.86 -7.35
CA VAL A 14 0.19 0.47 -7.97
C VAL A 14 -1.24 0.90 -8.29
N ALA A 15 -2.07 0.01 -8.83
CA ALA A 15 -3.48 0.27 -9.09
C ALA A 15 -4.25 0.64 -7.81
N LEU A 16 -4.01 -0.06 -6.69
CA LEU A 16 -4.59 0.32 -5.39
C LEU A 16 -4.18 1.73 -4.97
N THR A 17 -2.92 2.09 -5.16
CA THR A 17 -2.37 3.41 -4.81
C THR A 17 -3.07 4.51 -5.62
N PHE A 18 -3.23 4.31 -6.94
CA PHE A 18 -3.95 5.24 -7.80
C PHE A 18 -5.44 5.31 -7.49
N ALA A 19 -6.09 4.18 -7.19
CA ALA A 19 -7.49 4.16 -6.80
C ALA A 19 -7.74 5.01 -5.52
N LEU A 20 -6.87 4.88 -4.52
CA LEU A 20 -6.94 5.68 -3.29
C LEU A 20 -6.59 7.16 -3.53
N LEU A 21 -5.64 7.47 -4.42
CA LEU A 21 -5.35 8.85 -4.84
C LEU A 21 -6.59 9.51 -5.45
N ILE A 22 -7.20 8.85 -6.43
CA ILE A 22 -8.41 9.35 -7.10
C ILE A 22 -9.54 9.51 -6.09
N GLY A 23 -9.77 8.50 -5.23
CA GLY A 23 -10.77 8.55 -4.17
C GLY A 23 -10.56 9.73 -3.21
N MET A 24 -9.33 10.01 -2.81
CA MET A 24 -8.97 11.14 -1.95
C MET A 24 -9.24 12.48 -2.66
N VAL A 25 -8.85 12.63 -3.93
CA VAL A 25 -9.10 13.84 -4.71
C VAL A 25 -10.60 14.10 -4.88
N VAL A 26 -11.37 13.05 -5.21
CA VAL A 26 -12.83 13.14 -5.35
C VAL A 26 -13.48 13.54 -4.03
N ALA A 27 -13.10 12.91 -2.91
CA ALA A 27 -13.65 13.22 -1.59
C ALA A 27 -13.36 14.67 -1.18
N ARG A 28 -12.12 15.14 -1.35
CA ARG A 28 -11.73 16.53 -1.08
C ARG A 28 -12.45 17.54 -1.97
N ARG A 29 -12.57 17.24 -3.28
CA ARG A 29 -13.29 18.10 -4.21
C ARG A 29 -14.76 18.25 -3.82
N LYS A 30 -15.40 17.17 -3.35
CA LYS A 30 -16.79 17.21 -2.89
C LYS A 30 -16.98 18.18 -1.72
N THR A 31 -16.08 18.17 -0.73
CA THR A 31 -16.19 19.06 0.45
C THR A 31 -15.90 20.52 0.13
N LEU A 32 -15.03 20.78 -0.86
CA LEU A 32 -14.78 22.13 -1.37
C LEU A 32 -15.98 22.69 -2.14
N VAL A 33 -16.58 21.88 -3.03
CA VAL A 33 -17.73 22.30 -3.84
C VAL A 33 -18.99 22.48 -2.98
N SER A 34 -19.18 21.67 -1.93
CA SER A 34 -20.30 21.85 -1.00
C SER A 34 -20.14 23.03 -0.04
N GLY A 35 -18.94 23.61 0.05
CA GLY A 35 -18.61 24.65 1.03
C GLY A 35 -18.38 24.14 2.45
N GLU A 36 -18.36 22.82 2.67
CA GLU A 36 -18.02 22.20 3.97
C GLU A 36 -16.56 22.47 4.35
N THR A 37 -15.67 22.62 3.36
CA THR A 37 -14.27 23.02 3.54
C THR A 37 -13.99 24.27 2.74
N GLN A 38 -13.32 25.26 3.32
CA GLN A 38 -12.86 26.44 2.60
C GLN A 38 -11.37 26.34 2.29
N ILE A 39 -10.96 26.83 1.12
CA ILE A 39 -9.55 26.76 0.67
C ILE A 39 -8.61 27.43 1.67
N ARG A 40 -9.01 28.56 2.25
CA ARG A 40 -8.21 29.29 3.25
C ARG A 40 -7.89 28.46 4.49
N ASP A 41 -8.72 27.48 4.81
CA ASP A 41 -8.57 26.65 6.00
C ASP A 41 -7.64 25.45 5.74
N ILE A 42 -7.18 25.23 4.50
CA ILE A 42 -6.32 24.08 4.11
C ILE A 42 -5.14 24.47 3.21
N ALA A 43 -4.94 25.77 2.94
CA ALA A 43 -4.04 26.27 1.91
C ALA A 43 -2.57 25.91 2.18
N LEU A 44 -2.17 25.76 3.45
CA LEU A 44 -0.80 25.45 3.86
C LEU A 44 -0.67 24.01 4.40
N GLY A 45 -1.70 23.18 4.23
CA GLY A 45 -1.69 21.79 4.68
C GLY A 45 -2.26 21.59 6.08
N GLU A 46 -3.05 22.54 6.57
CA GLU A 46 -3.77 22.42 7.83
C GLU A 46 -4.69 21.18 7.82
N PRO A 47 -4.83 20.46 8.96
CA PRO A 47 -5.58 19.21 9.04
C PRO A 47 -7.10 19.42 9.14
N ASN A 48 -7.66 20.42 8.46
CA ASN A 48 -9.06 20.85 8.56
C ASN A 48 -10.02 20.13 7.58
N TRP A 49 -9.61 18.97 7.05
CA TRP A 49 -10.46 18.17 6.18
C TRP A 49 -11.50 17.37 6.99
N PRO A 50 -12.75 17.24 6.50
CA PRO A 50 -13.77 16.40 7.12
C PRO A 50 -13.31 14.94 7.29
N LYS A 51 -13.87 14.26 8.29
CA LYS A 51 -13.44 12.90 8.70
C LYS A 51 -13.33 11.93 7.52
N GLY A 52 -14.32 11.89 6.63
CA GLY A 52 -14.32 10.99 5.47
C GLY A 52 -13.19 11.26 4.48
N ALA A 53 -12.94 12.53 4.14
CA ALA A 53 -11.83 12.91 3.25
C ALA A 53 -10.48 12.62 3.90
N THR A 54 -10.35 12.89 5.20
CA THR A 54 -9.15 12.58 6.01
C THR A 54 -8.89 11.08 6.08
N GLN A 55 -9.92 10.25 6.25
CA GLN A 55 -9.82 8.80 6.30
C GLN A 55 -9.24 8.21 5.00
N ILE A 56 -9.75 8.63 3.83
CA ILE A 56 -9.21 8.18 2.54
C ILE A 56 -7.79 8.70 2.31
N ALA A 57 -7.51 9.96 2.68
CA ALA A 57 -6.17 10.54 2.58
C ALA A 57 -5.14 9.80 3.44
N ASN A 58 -5.51 9.39 4.65
CA ASN A 58 -4.65 8.60 5.52
C ASN A 58 -4.44 7.18 4.96
N CYS A 59 -5.46 6.56 4.36
CA CYS A 59 -5.33 5.27 3.69
C CYS A 59 -4.37 5.35 2.49
N TYR A 60 -4.47 6.42 1.69
CA TYR A 60 -3.56 6.71 0.59
C TYR A 60 -2.12 6.88 1.09
N ARG A 61 -1.90 7.69 2.13
CA ARG A 61 -0.57 7.89 2.72
C ARG A 61 0.06 6.57 3.18
N ASN A 62 -0.75 5.67 3.77
CA ASN A 62 -0.28 4.37 4.23
C ASN A 62 0.27 3.48 3.09
N GLN A 63 -0.13 3.73 1.83
CA GLN A 63 0.43 3.01 0.68
C GLN A 63 1.90 3.37 0.38
N PHE A 64 2.46 4.41 1.02
CA PHE A 64 3.85 4.82 0.88
C PHE A 64 4.75 4.38 2.04
N GLU A 65 4.22 3.59 2.98
CA GLU A 65 5.01 2.98 4.06
C GLU A 65 5.59 1.64 3.59
N LEU A 66 5.03 0.52 4.07
CA LEU A 66 5.47 -0.84 3.73
C LEU A 66 5.52 -1.12 2.22
N PRO A 67 4.58 -0.63 1.37
CA PRO A 67 4.65 -0.95 -0.05
C PRO A 67 5.91 -0.38 -0.75
N VAL A 68 6.53 0.67 -0.23
CA VAL A 68 7.82 1.16 -0.76
C VAL A 68 8.90 0.10 -0.59
N LEU A 69 9.00 -0.52 0.59
CA LEU A 69 9.95 -1.61 0.85
C LEU A 69 9.63 -2.85 0.00
N PHE A 70 8.37 -3.10 -0.32
CA PHE A 70 7.98 -4.14 -1.26
C PHE A 70 8.47 -3.85 -2.69
N TYR A 71 8.25 -2.63 -3.21
CA TYR A 71 8.75 -2.24 -4.52
C TYR A 71 10.28 -2.33 -4.61
N VAL A 72 10.99 -1.87 -3.57
CA VAL A 72 12.45 -1.96 -3.48
C VAL A 72 12.91 -3.42 -3.52
N LEU A 73 12.27 -4.30 -2.74
CA LEU A 73 12.62 -5.72 -2.71
C LEU A 73 12.54 -6.35 -4.11
N ILE A 74 11.45 -6.12 -4.83
CA ILE A 74 11.27 -6.69 -6.17
C ILE A 74 12.22 -6.04 -7.19
N ALA A 75 12.45 -4.71 -7.09
CA ALA A 75 13.39 -4.00 -7.94
C ALA A 75 14.83 -4.51 -7.77
N LEU A 76 15.21 -4.99 -6.58
CA LEU A 76 16.49 -5.65 -6.33
C LEU A 76 16.49 -7.12 -6.77
N ALA A 77 15.44 -7.87 -6.42
CA ALA A 77 15.38 -9.31 -6.67
C ALA A 77 15.29 -9.68 -8.15
N LEU A 78 14.66 -8.83 -8.97
CA LEU A 78 14.45 -9.07 -10.39
C LEU A 78 15.77 -9.08 -11.20
N PRO A 79 16.63 -8.03 -11.20
CA PRO A 79 17.89 -8.03 -11.93
C PRO A 79 18.90 -9.05 -11.38
N LEU A 80 18.86 -9.33 -10.07
CA LEU A 80 19.69 -10.35 -9.43
C LEU A 80 19.23 -11.79 -9.72
N ARG A 81 18.13 -11.97 -10.48
CA ARG A 81 17.51 -13.27 -10.79
C ARG A 81 17.17 -14.08 -9.53
N ARG A 82 16.82 -13.39 -8.44
CA ARG A 82 16.42 -13.98 -7.15
C ARG A 82 14.90 -13.98 -6.92
N ALA A 83 14.09 -13.56 -7.89
CA ALA A 83 12.64 -13.65 -7.85
C ALA A 83 12.14 -15.04 -8.33
N ASP A 84 11.88 -15.93 -7.38
CA ASP A 84 11.34 -17.27 -7.62
C ASP A 84 9.84 -17.37 -7.26
N LEU A 85 9.30 -18.59 -7.31
CA LEU A 85 7.90 -18.85 -7.00
C LEU A 85 7.52 -18.41 -5.58
N PHE A 86 8.40 -18.57 -4.59
CA PHE A 86 8.13 -18.17 -3.21
C PHE A 86 7.94 -16.65 -3.13
N ILE A 87 8.85 -15.87 -3.73
CA ILE A 87 8.72 -14.40 -3.81
C ILE A 87 7.41 -14.00 -4.51
N VAL A 88 7.04 -14.66 -5.61
CA VAL A 88 5.79 -14.35 -6.34
C VAL A 88 4.55 -14.62 -5.47
N LEU A 89 4.48 -15.79 -4.82
CA LEU A 89 3.34 -16.13 -3.95
C LEU A 89 3.22 -15.18 -2.76
N MET A 90 4.33 -14.88 -2.08
CA MET A 90 4.33 -13.94 -0.97
C MET A 90 4.00 -12.51 -1.40
N SER A 91 4.40 -12.11 -2.62
CA SER A 91 3.99 -10.83 -3.21
C SER A 91 2.46 -10.74 -3.35
N TRP A 92 1.82 -11.80 -3.82
CA TRP A 92 0.34 -11.84 -3.90
C TRP A 92 -0.32 -11.79 -2.52
N VAL A 93 0.20 -12.54 -1.54
CA VAL A 93 -0.30 -12.46 -0.16
C VAL A 93 -0.17 -11.04 0.37
N PHE A 94 0.99 -10.40 0.18
CA PHE A 94 1.20 -9.01 0.57
C PHE A 94 0.16 -8.08 -0.07
N VAL A 95 -0.02 -8.14 -1.39
CA VAL A 95 -1.00 -7.31 -2.11
C VAL A 95 -2.42 -7.54 -1.60
N VAL A 96 -2.85 -8.80 -1.42
CA VAL A 96 -4.19 -9.11 -0.86
C VAL A 96 -4.38 -8.50 0.53
N THR A 97 -3.38 -8.57 1.40
CA THR A 97 -3.45 -7.90 2.72
C THR A 97 -3.48 -6.38 2.61
N ARG A 98 -2.95 -5.76 1.53
CA ARG A 98 -3.09 -4.31 1.27
C ARG A 98 -4.48 -3.94 0.83
N PHE A 99 -5.12 -4.73 -0.02
CA PHE A 99 -6.52 -4.53 -0.38
C PHE A 99 -7.45 -4.71 0.82
N ALA A 100 -7.25 -5.76 1.62
CA ALA A 100 -8.05 -5.99 2.83
C ALA A 100 -7.89 -4.83 3.84
N HIS A 101 -6.65 -4.39 4.07
CA HIS A 101 -6.38 -3.25 4.95
C HIS A 101 -7.03 -1.97 4.43
N ALA A 102 -6.83 -1.63 3.15
CA ALA A 102 -7.42 -0.44 2.55
C ALA A 102 -8.94 -0.48 2.61
N GLY A 103 -9.56 -1.63 2.31
CA GLY A 103 -11.00 -1.84 2.40
C GLY A 103 -11.54 -1.57 3.81
N ILE A 104 -10.89 -2.10 4.86
CA ILE A 104 -11.26 -1.81 6.26
C ILE A 104 -11.04 -0.34 6.57
N PHE A 105 -9.91 0.23 6.14
CA PHE A 105 -9.52 1.61 6.42
C PHE A 105 -10.51 2.63 5.86
N VAL A 106 -11.03 2.42 4.63
CA VAL A 106 -11.96 3.37 3.98
C VAL A 106 -13.44 3.05 4.23
N SER A 107 -13.76 1.95 4.92
CA SER A 107 -15.13 1.58 5.30
C SER A 107 -15.35 1.71 6.81
N SER A 108 -15.33 0.60 7.55
CA SER A 108 -15.60 0.57 9.00
C SER A 108 -14.58 1.31 9.84
N ASN A 109 -13.34 1.43 9.34
CA ASN A 109 -12.19 1.97 10.06
C ASN A 109 -12.01 1.35 11.46
N ASP A 110 -12.35 0.06 11.60
CA ASP A 110 -12.17 -0.67 12.84
C ASP A 110 -10.66 -0.83 13.13
N LEU A 111 -10.19 -0.19 14.19
CA LEU A 111 -8.76 -0.10 14.50
C LEU A 111 -8.14 -1.47 14.77
N GLY A 112 -8.86 -2.37 15.45
CA GLY A 112 -8.38 -3.71 15.77
C GLY A 112 -8.16 -4.55 14.51
N ARG A 113 -9.18 -4.65 13.65
CA ARG A 113 -9.10 -5.39 12.38
C ARG A 113 -8.06 -4.79 11.45
N ARG A 114 -8.02 -3.46 11.35
CA ARG A 114 -7.07 -2.74 10.50
C ARG A 114 -5.63 -2.96 10.95
N SER A 115 -5.35 -2.84 12.25
CA SER A 115 -4.00 -3.08 12.79
C SER A 115 -3.55 -4.53 12.62
N THR A 116 -4.44 -5.52 12.82
CA THR A 116 -4.12 -6.93 12.58
C THR A 116 -3.76 -7.20 11.13
N VAL A 117 -4.53 -6.68 10.17
CA VAL A 117 -4.23 -6.88 8.73
C VAL A 117 -2.96 -6.11 8.31
N TRP A 118 -2.72 -4.93 8.89
CA TRP A 118 -1.46 -4.22 8.70
C TRP A 118 -0.27 -5.03 9.22
N LEU A 119 -0.35 -5.59 10.43
CA LEU A 119 0.70 -6.41 11.01
C LEU A 119 0.97 -7.67 10.17
N ALA A 120 -0.09 -8.35 9.71
CA ALA A 120 0.04 -9.49 8.81
C ALA A 120 0.81 -9.12 7.54
N SER A 121 0.51 -7.98 6.92
CA SER A 121 1.26 -7.50 5.74
C SER A 121 2.73 -7.21 6.04
N ALA A 122 3.01 -6.68 7.24
CA ALA A 122 4.37 -6.37 7.67
C ALA A 122 5.19 -7.65 7.88
N LEU A 123 4.59 -8.67 8.49
CA LEU A 123 5.23 -9.97 8.71
C LEU A 123 5.49 -10.71 7.39
N VAL A 124 4.56 -10.65 6.43
CA VAL A 124 4.76 -11.21 5.08
C VAL A 124 5.95 -10.52 4.40
N LEU A 125 5.97 -9.18 4.41
CA LEU A 125 7.07 -8.43 3.81
C LEU A 125 8.41 -8.69 4.50
N LEU A 126 8.43 -8.79 5.83
CA LEU A 126 9.61 -9.15 6.60
C LEU A 126 10.13 -10.54 6.21
N ALA A 127 9.24 -11.53 6.11
CA ALA A 127 9.60 -12.88 5.69
C ALA A 127 10.20 -12.88 4.27
N MET A 128 9.65 -12.09 3.34
CA MET A 128 10.22 -11.95 1.99
C MET A 128 11.63 -11.34 2.01
N TRP A 129 11.86 -10.32 2.83
CA TRP A 129 13.18 -9.69 2.98
C TRP A 129 14.20 -10.63 3.60
N VAL A 130 13.83 -11.34 4.67
CA VAL A 130 14.70 -12.34 5.31
C VAL A 130 15.04 -13.44 4.31
N TYR A 131 14.05 -13.96 3.60
CA TYR A 131 14.26 -14.97 2.56
C TYR A 131 15.22 -14.48 1.48
N PHE A 132 14.99 -13.28 0.93
CA PHE A 132 15.85 -12.68 -0.09
C PHE A 132 17.29 -12.47 0.41
N ALA A 133 17.47 -11.97 1.65
CA ALA A 133 18.77 -11.77 2.25
C ALA A 133 19.52 -13.09 2.46
N LEU A 134 18.86 -14.12 3.00
CA LEU A 134 19.46 -15.44 3.18
C LEU A 134 19.85 -16.06 1.84
N LYS A 135 18.98 -15.96 0.84
CA LYS A 135 19.26 -16.46 -0.52
C LYS A 135 20.47 -15.78 -1.14
N LEU A 136 20.62 -14.47 -0.93
CA LEU A 136 21.76 -13.71 -1.42
C LEU A 136 23.06 -14.08 -0.68
N LEU A 137 23.03 -14.15 0.65
CA LEU A 137 24.21 -14.37 1.50
C LEU A 137 24.70 -15.82 1.47
N LEU A 138 23.78 -16.79 1.39
CA LEU A 138 24.11 -18.21 1.36
C LEU A 138 24.33 -18.75 -0.06
N LEU A 139 24.21 -17.90 -1.08
CA LEU A 139 24.36 -18.23 -2.50
C LEU A 139 23.46 -19.37 -3.02
N ILE A 140 22.42 -19.74 -2.27
CA ILE A 140 21.41 -20.74 -2.63
C ILE A 140 20.33 -20.20 -3.57
#